data_AF-A0A959FSN2-F1
#
_entry.id   AF-A0A959FSN2-F1
#
_cell.length_a   1.000
_cell.length_b   1.000
_cell.length_c   1.000
_cell.angle_alpha   90.00
_cell.angle_beta   90.00
_cell.angle_gamma   90.00
#
_symmetry.space_group_name_H-M   'P 1'
#
loop_
_entity.id
_entity.type
_entity.pdbx_description
1 polymer ?
#
loop_
_entity_poly.entity_id
_entity_poly.type
_entity_poly.pdbx_seq_one_letter_code
_entity_poly.pdbx_strand_id
1 'polypeptide(L)'
;FMQDGCEDDNPAVNITLTEAQIDAVVLQEMARQNMVGIVVGVVQNGEIIHTKAYGHDDLLRSQPLTTGSVFNWASISKTLTAVAAFKAIQENKMALTDEVYQYVDGWSGTGNKGNITIEHLLTHRSGIVHYGRDEDGNTICNPNYAAYTSNNAWNATQSVNVFKNCDLGSAPNTEYNYTTFGYNLLGAAIEGAVGQAYEAYVDDVVADVAGMSSLSAFFDGRGGFDMDCNRILVPDTEGRTEYKLPGGGWSSNILDLTRFMKGLINNQFITSLSLWIKAIPGNESTGYRYGVFTSTWDDEFYVNHGGDNDEVEAYMGFFPSHGNGVCYMINGDSYPEKDQLAKRIFNLMGYSLSINNKPVDECGSTDDCGDRMAAVWRDNGQANNIVLRRGLTTDEFNKEWNFLLDAGYYLADMETYVSNFVRKWDGIFKKGTMRSALWRGWSTDDFRDKWEEMADQGLRLIDLETYTVNGERKWAGAFIESNEPYAMWRNFTSSAFSDKHFEMAEQGYKLIDVETYVDGTTRKWAGIWLGSGSNLLNRNYSEADFKDLQQTRESNDYRLIDIETYTIGSYRKWAGVWEATPQDEHFRTDKKMCDLINNYHDGFKADGKELLDLERY
;
A
#
# COMPACT_ATOMS: atom_id res chain seq x y z
N PHE A 1 47.75 -18.41 25.40
CA PHE A 1 47.55 -17.93 26.78
C PHE A 1 46.93 -16.54 26.69
N MET A 2 45.66 -16.26 26.96
CA MET A 2 44.50 -17.01 27.47
C MET A 2 43.28 -16.62 26.61
N GLN A 3 42.37 -17.57 26.42
CA GLN A 3 40.96 -17.32 26.13
C GLN A 3 40.33 -16.64 27.35
N ASP A 4 39.61 -15.56 27.13
CA ASP A 4 38.43 -15.10 27.86
C ASP A 4 37.62 -14.37 26.78
N GLY A 5 36.44 -14.79 26.34
CA GLY A 5 35.34 -15.32 27.14
C GLY A 5 34.26 -14.25 27.30
N CYS A 6 33.78 -13.68 26.18
CA CYS A 6 32.48 -13.03 26.09
C CYS A 6 31.78 -13.63 24.86
N GLU A 7 31.14 -14.78 25.08
CA GLU A 7 29.97 -15.15 24.29
C GLU A 7 28.90 -14.12 24.65
N ASP A 8 28.72 -13.10 23.81
CA ASP A 8 27.44 -12.42 23.73
C ASP A 8 26.48 -13.41 23.05
N ASP A 9 25.95 -14.34 23.84
CA ASP A 9 24.73 -15.06 23.54
C ASP A 9 23.59 -14.03 23.53
N ASN A 10 23.44 -13.30 22.43
CA ASN A 10 22.15 -12.76 22.07
C ASN A 10 21.42 -13.86 21.28
N PRO A 11 20.44 -14.56 21.85
CA PRO A 11 19.69 -15.54 21.10
C PRO A 11 18.78 -14.77 20.15
N ALA A 12 19.26 -14.44 18.96
CA ALA A 12 18.36 -14.39 17.82
C ALA A 12 17.71 -15.77 17.78
N VAL A 13 16.49 -15.85 18.30
CA VAL A 13 15.73 -17.08 18.42
C VAL A 13 15.71 -17.67 17.01
N ASN A 14 16.26 -18.87 16.83
CA ASN A 14 16.17 -19.61 15.56
C ASN A 14 14.71 -20.03 15.32
N ILE A 15 13.83 -19.05 15.11
CA ILE A 15 12.43 -19.25 14.74
C ILE A 15 12.46 -19.58 13.27
N THR A 16 12.35 -20.86 12.93
CA THR A 16 12.10 -21.25 11.54
C THR A 16 10.74 -20.73 11.13
N LEU A 17 10.73 -19.78 10.19
CA LEU A 17 9.48 -19.27 9.65
C LEU A 17 8.82 -20.31 8.75
N THR A 18 7.51 -20.45 8.88
CA THR A 18 6.69 -21.19 7.91
C THR A 18 6.22 -20.24 6.81
N GLU A 19 6.06 -20.75 5.59
CA GLU A 19 5.47 -19.98 4.49
C GLU A 19 4.12 -19.38 4.87
N ALA A 20 3.29 -20.12 5.62
CA ALA A 20 1.97 -19.67 6.06
C ALA A 20 2.02 -18.44 6.98
N GLN A 21 3.05 -18.30 7.82
CA GLN A 21 3.22 -17.10 8.66
C GLN A 21 3.57 -15.88 7.82
N ILE A 22 4.42 -16.06 6.81
CA ILE A 22 4.80 -14.98 5.88
C ILE A 22 3.59 -14.60 5.03
N ASP A 23 2.88 -15.59 4.46
CA ASP A 23 1.65 -15.39 3.68
C ASP A 23 0.63 -14.54 4.45
N ALA A 24 0.36 -14.89 5.71
CA ALA A 24 -0.61 -14.18 6.53
C ALA A 24 -0.22 -12.72 6.78
N VAL A 25 1.07 -12.44 7.02
CA VAL A 25 1.57 -11.08 7.21
C VAL A 25 1.51 -10.27 5.92
N VAL A 26 1.84 -10.87 4.77
CA VAL A 26 1.77 -10.20 3.48
C VAL A 26 0.31 -9.83 3.15
N LEU A 27 -0.63 -10.77 3.28
CA LEU A 27 -2.04 -10.52 3.01
C LEU A 27 -2.64 -9.44 3.94
N GLN A 28 -2.29 -9.47 5.22
CA GLN A 28 -2.71 -8.44 6.17
C GLN A 28 -2.17 -7.06 5.81
N GLU A 29 -0.92 -6.98 5.37
CA GLU A 29 -0.31 -5.71 4.99
C GLU A 29 -0.88 -5.16 3.67
N MET A 30 -1.12 -6.04 2.70
CA MET A 30 -1.82 -5.68 1.47
C MET A 30 -3.22 -5.12 1.76
N ALA A 31 -3.99 -5.78 2.63
CA ALA A 31 -5.31 -5.31 3.05
C ALA A 31 -5.23 -3.96 3.76
N ARG A 32 -4.26 -3.81 4.66
CA ARG A 32 -4.04 -2.59 5.45
C ARG A 32 -3.72 -1.37 4.59
N GLN A 33 -2.92 -1.52 3.54
CA GLN A 33 -2.50 -0.40 2.68
C GLN A 33 -3.28 -0.28 1.35
N ASN A 34 -4.18 -1.22 1.04
CA ASN A 34 -4.91 -1.33 -0.23
C ASN A 34 -3.99 -1.63 -1.43
N MET A 35 -3.11 -2.64 -1.29
CA MET A 35 -2.16 -3.05 -2.34
C MET A 35 -2.77 -4.00 -3.37
N VAL A 36 -2.52 -3.75 -4.66
CA VAL A 36 -3.03 -4.60 -5.77
C VAL A 36 -2.28 -5.91 -5.88
N GLY A 37 -0.96 -5.82 -5.79
CA GLY A 37 -0.06 -6.88 -6.14
C GLY A 37 1.32 -6.61 -5.57
N ILE A 38 1.90 -7.65 -4.98
CA ILE A 38 3.23 -7.59 -4.40
C ILE A 38 3.94 -8.91 -4.64
N VAL A 39 5.24 -8.84 -4.92
CA VAL A 39 6.12 -10.00 -4.96
C VAL A 39 7.15 -9.87 -3.86
N VAL A 40 7.31 -10.90 -3.04
CA VAL A 40 8.12 -10.86 -1.81
C VAL A 40 9.19 -11.95 -1.85
N GLY A 41 10.40 -11.59 -1.45
CA GLY A 41 11.53 -12.49 -1.22
C GLY A 41 12.06 -12.36 0.21
N VAL A 42 12.28 -13.48 0.89
CA VAL A 42 12.76 -13.53 2.27
C VAL A 42 13.99 -14.43 2.37
N VAL A 43 15.04 -13.89 2.98
CA VAL A 43 16.27 -14.60 3.35
C VAL A 43 16.32 -14.72 4.87
N GLN A 44 16.55 -15.92 5.38
CA GLN A 44 16.77 -16.19 6.79
C GLN A 44 18.04 -17.01 6.95
N ASN A 45 18.91 -16.62 7.88
CA ASN A 45 20.19 -17.30 8.14
C ASN A 45 21.04 -17.52 6.87
N GLY A 46 21.05 -16.54 5.96
CA GLY A 46 21.79 -16.57 4.70
C GLY A 46 21.15 -17.39 3.58
N GLU A 47 19.97 -17.98 3.79
CA GLU A 47 19.27 -18.82 2.83
C GLU A 47 17.89 -18.28 2.43
N ILE A 48 17.50 -18.49 1.16
CA ILE A 48 16.19 -18.07 0.67
C ILE A 48 15.14 -19.04 1.22
N ILE A 49 14.17 -18.52 1.98
CA ILE A 49 13.10 -19.31 2.59
C ILE A 49 11.72 -19.04 1.99
N HIS A 50 11.58 -17.95 1.21
CA HIS A 50 10.30 -17.58 0.60
C HIS A 50 10.54 -16.72 -0.63
N THR A 51 9.89 -17.06 -1.75
CA THR A 51 9.71 -16.18 -2.91
C THR A 51 8.34 -16.40 -3.49
N LYS A 52 7.42 -15.44 -3.33
CA LYS A 52 6.01 -15.60 -3.72
C LYS A 52 5.40 -14.29 -4.21
N ALA A 53 4.46 -14.42 -5.13
CA ALA A 53 3.63 -13.32 -5.63
C ALA A 53 2.23 -13.39 -5.05
N TYR A 54 1.64 -12.23 -4.81
CA TYR A 54 0.30 -12.05 -4.25
C TYR A 54 -0.43 -11.00 -5.08
N GLY A 55 -1.75 -11.15 -5.18
CA GLY A 55 -2.59 -10.20 -5.91
C GLY A 55 -2.44 -10.30 -7.44
N HIS A 56 -2.63 -9.17 -8.11
CA HIS A 56 -2.81 -9.11 -9.56
C HIS A 56 -1.78 -8.21 -10.23
N ASP A 57 -1.32 -8.62 -11.41
CA ASP A 57 -0.52 -7.79 -12.32
C ASP A 57 -1.42 -6.85 -13.13
N ASP A 58 -2.61 -7.33 -13.50
CA ASP A 58 -3.67 -6.56 -14.15
C ASP A 58 -5.03 -6.87 -13.48
N LEU A 59 -5.55 -5.90 -12.73
CA LEU A 59 -6.81 -6.04 -11.98
C LEU A 59 -8.04 -6.17 -12.90
N LEU A 60 -8.06 -5.41 -14.01
CA LEU A 60 -9.18 -5.39 -14.97
C LEU A 60 -9.30 -6.74 -15.68
N ARG A 61 -8.16 -7.33 -16.07
CA ARG A 61 -8.10 -8.65 -16.71
C ARG A 61 -8.05 -9.81 -15.71
N SER A 62 -7.97 -9.52 -14.42
CA SER A 62 -7.77 -10.51 -13.35
C SER A 62 -6.53 -11.38 -13.60
N GLN A 63 -5.47 -10.78 -14.18
CA GLN A 63 -4.22 -11.47 -14.42
C GLN A 63 -3.43 -11.53 -13.12
N PRO A 64 -3.06 -12.74 -12.63
CA PRO A 64 -2.31 -12.85 -11.39
C PRO A 64 -0.90 -12.32 -11.55
N LEU A 65 -0.38 -11.73 -10.48
CA LEU A 65 1.05 -11.43 -10.39
C LEU A 65 1.85 -12.72 -10.19
N THR A 66 3.06 -12.79 -10.75
CA THR A 66 3.90 -13.98 -10.65
C THR A 66 5.31 -13.64 -10.18
N THR A 67 6.04 -14.62 -9.66
CA THR A 67 7.46 -14.43 -9.29
C THR A 67 8.36 -14.16 -10.50
N GLY A 68 7.87 -14.43 -11.72
CA GLY A 68 8.56 -14.11 -12.97
C GLY A 68 8.21 -12.73 -13.54
N SER A 69 7.26 -12.01 -12.95
CA SER A 69 6.91 -10.66 -13.38
C SER A 69 8.11 -9.74 -13.20
N VAL A 70 8.45 -8.98 -14.25
CA VAL A 70 9.60 -8.08 -14.29
C VAL A 70 9.17 -6.69 -13.87
N PHE A 71 9.98 -6.09 -13.01
CA PHE A 71 9.82 -4.73 -12.50
C PHE A 71 11.11 -3.96 -12.74
N ASN A 72 11.01 -2.65 -12.90
CA ASN A 72 12.17 -1.79 -12.75
C ASN A 72 12.58 -1.77 -11.27
N TRP A 73 13.86 -2.01 -11.00
CA TRP A 73 14.41 -1.95 -9.64
C TRP A 73 14.60 -0.51 -9.15
N ALA A 74 14.37 0.46 -10.03
CA ALA A 74 14.53 1.87 -9.78
C ALA A 74 15.86 2.11 -9.05
N SER A 75 15.86 2.85 -7.96
CA SER A 75 17.09 3.22 -7.27
C SER A 75 17.88 2.07 -6.62
N ILE A 76 17.33 0.85 -6.51
CA ILE A 76 18.15 -0.34 -6.14
C ILE A 76 19.24 -0.61 -7.18
N SER A 77 19.06 -0.14 -8.43
CA SER A 77 20.11 -0.10 -9.47
C SER A 77 21.42 0.52 -8.98
N LYS A 78 21.36 1.49 -8.04
CA LYS A 78 22.54 2.12 -7.45
C LYS A 78 23.36 1.13 -6.62
N THR A 79 22.70 0.27 -5.85
CA THR A 79 23.36 -0.78 -5.08
C THR A 79 24.11 -1.74 -6.01
N LEU A 80 23.48 -2.14 -7.13
CA LEU A 80 24.10 -2.97 -8.15
C LEU A 80 25.34 -2.31 -8.78
N THR A 81 25.22 -1.04 -9.16
CA THR A 81 26.35 -0.24 -9.70
C THR A 81 27.48 -0.08 -8.69
N ALA A 82 27.15 0.12 -7.41
CA ALA A 82 28.16 0.24 -6.37
C ALA A 82 28.95 -1.06 -6.20
N VAL A 83 28.28 -2.23 -6.25
CA VAL A 83 28.98 -3.52 -6.25
C VAL A 83 29.94 -3.60 -7.44
N ALA A 84 29.49 -3.27 -8.66
CA ALA A 84 30.34 -3.27 -9.84
C ALA A 84 31.55 -2.33 -9.72
N ALA A 85 31.37 -1.13 -9.15
CA ALA A 85 32.49 -0.21 -8.88
C ALA A 85 33.52 -0.84 -7.92
N PHE A 86 33.06 -1.49 -6.84
CA PHE A 86 33.95 -2.16 -5.89
C PHE A 86 34.66 -3.38 -6.49
N LYS A 87 34.01 -4.09 -7.43
CA LYS A 87 34.66 -5.16 -8.23
C LYS A 87 35.79 -4.59 -9.08
N ALA A 88 35.54 -3.51 -9.80
CA ALA A 88 36.56 -2.83 -10.61
C ALA A 88 37.72 -2.31 -9.74
N ILE A 89 37.44 -1.82 -8.53
CA ILE A 89 38.46 -1.42 -7.55
C ILE A 89 39.31 -2.62 -7.09
N GLN A 90 38.68 -3.74 -6.76
CA GLN A 90 39.39 -4.97 -6.38
C GLN A 90 40.28 -5.51 -7.51
N GLU A 91 39.86 -5.33 -8.75
CA GLU A 91 40.60 -5.68 -9.96
C GLU A 91 41.70 -4.67 -10.32
N ASN A 92 41.87 -3.62 -9.51
CA ASN A 92 42.80 -2.50 -9.73
C ASN A 92 42.57 -1.78 -11.08
N LYS A 93 41.31 -1.73 -11.53
CA LYS A 93 40.90 -1.00 -12.74
C LYS A 93 40.60 0.47 -12.47
N MET A 94 40.20 0.79 -11.25
CA MET A 94 39.93 2.15 -10.78
C MET A 94 40.16 2.25 -9.27
N ALA A 95 40.22 3.45 -8.73
CA ALA A 95 40.28 3.73 -7.30
C ALA A 95 39.24 4.77 -6.88
N LEU A 96 38.85 4.75 -5.60
CA LEU A 96 37.90 5.71 -5.02
C LEU A 96 38.34 7.18 -5.20
N THR A 97 39.65 7.41 -5.22
CA THR A 97 40.26 8.75 -5.34
C THR A 97 40.44 9.23 -6.77
N ASP A 98 40.24 8.37 -7.77
CA ASP A 98 40.46 8.77 -9.15
C ASP A 98 39.43 9.80 -9.59
N GLU A 99 39.87 10.81 -10.32
CA GLU A 99 38.96 11.76 -10.92
C GLU A 99 38.24 11.16 -12.13
N VAL A 100 36.93 11.40 -12.19
CA VAL A 100 36.03 10.78 -13.17
C VAL A 100 36.41 11.09 -14.62
N TYR A 101 36.97 12.28 -14.88
CA TYR A 101 37.34 12.70 -16.24
C TYR A 101 38.42 11.80 -16.87
N GLN A 102 39.15 11.01 -16.06
CA GLN A 102 40.12 10.05 -16.56
C GLN A 102 39.47 8.88 -17.32
N TYR A 103 38.21 8.58 -17.03
CA TYR A 103 37.48 7.43 -17.56
C TYR A 103 36.34 7.79 -18.51
N VAL A 104 35.83 9.04 -18.44
CA VAL A 104 34.63 9.44 -19.19
C VAL A 104 34.95 10.52 -20.21
N ASP A 105 35.03 10.09 -21.48
CA ASP A 105 35.20 11.01 -22.61
C ASP A 105 34.05 12.02 -22.68
N GLY A 106 34.41 13.30 -22.73
CA GLY A 106 33.45 14.41 -22.81
C GLY A 106 32.95 14.94 -21.46
N TRP A 107 33.43 14.40 -20.32
CA TRP A 107 33.31 15.05 -19.01
C TRP A 107 34.44 16.08 -18.82
N SER A 108 34.14 17.24 -18.21
CA SER A 108 35.14 18.29 -18.03
C SER A 108 36.17 17.91 -16.97
N GLY A 109 37.45 17.84 -17.36
CA GLY A 109 38.60 17.71 -16.44
C GLY A 109 39.05 19.03 -15.81
N THR A 110 38.24 20.09 -15.86
CA THR A 110 38.59 21.42 -15.31
C THR A 110 37.52 21.93 -14.35
N GLY A 111 37.94 22.86 -13.47
CA GLY A 111 37.07 23.44 -12.44
C GLY A 111 36.52 22.38 -11.48
N ASN A 112 35.37 22.68 -10.86
CA ASN A 112 34.75 21.76 -9.90
C ASN A 112 34.37 20.41 -10.52
N LYS A 113 33.97 20.36 -11.80
CA LYS A 113 33.66 19.09 -12.49
C LYS A 113 34.87 18.17 -12.62
N GLY A 114 36.07 18.74 -12.80
CA GLY A 114 37.33 17.99 -12.86
C GLY A 114 37.77 17.39 -11.53
N ASN A 115 37.25 17.91 -10.40
CA ASN A 115 37.59 17.47 -9.05
C ASN A 115 36.62 16.38 -8.51
N ILE A 116 35.68 15.91 -9.34
CA ILE A 116 34.75 14.85 -8.93
C ILE A 116 35.48 13.52 -9.02
N THR A 117 35.51 12.78 -7.91
CA THR A 117 36.10 11.45 -7.80
C THR A 117 35.05 10.35 -7.86
N ILE A 118 35.49 9.10 -8.03
CA ILE A 118 34.63 7.91 -7.93
C ILE A 118 33.89 7.86 -6.59
N GLU A 119 34.58 8.15 -5.48
CA GLU A 119 33.97 8.22 -4.15
C GLU A 119 32.85 9.27 -4.09
N HIS A 120 33.08 10.47 -4.63
CA HIS A 120 32.06 11.52 -4.65
C HIS A 120 30.78 11.08 -5.39
N LEU A 121 30.90 10.28 -6.44
CA LEU A 121 29.73 9.74 -7.15
C LEU A 121 29.00 8.68 -6.31
N LEU A 122 29.74 7.69 -5.77
CA LEU A 122 29.16 6.61 -4.98
C LEU A 122 28.43 7.12 -3.74
N THR A 123 28.91 8.21 -3.13
CA THR A 123 28.37 8.75 -1.86
C THR A 123 27.43 9.93 -2.03
N HIS A 124 27.02 10.29 -3.26
CA HIS A 124 26.20 11.47 -3.55
C HIS A 124 26.79 12.81 -3.07
N ARG A 125 28.12 12.94 -3.15
CA ARG A 125 28.85 14.15 -2.75
C ARG A 125 29.51 14.86 -3.94
N SER A 126 29.06 14.60 -5.16
CA SER A 126 29.66 15.18 -6.37
C SER A 126 29.21 16.61 -6.69
N GLY A 127 28.10 17.06 -6.08
CA GLY A 127 27.42 18.30 -6.46
C GLY A 127 26.59 18.19 -7.74
N ILE A 128 26.54 17.02 -8.40
CA ILE A 128 25.68 16.81 -9.57
C ILE A 128 24.22 16.81 -9.12
N VAL A 129 23.39 17.63 -9.78
CA VAL A 129 21.97 17.77 -9.44
C VAL A 129 21.13 16.55 -9.84
N HIS A 130 19.95 16.40 -9.23
CA HIS A 130 18.94 15.43 -9.65
C HIS A 130 18.16 15.94 -10.87
N TYR A 131 17.39 15.08 -11.52
CA TYR A 131 16.35 15.53 -12.46
C TYR A 131 15.14 16.12 -11.72
N GLY A 132 14.27 16.84 -12.41
CA GLY A 132 13.02 17.33 -11.85
C GLY A 132 13.05 18.78 -11.38
N ARG A 133 12.22 19.09 -10.39
CA ARG A 133 11.98 20.44 -9.86
C ARG A 133 12.36 20.53 -8.38
N ASP A 134 12.78 21.71 -7.94
CA ASP A 134 12.99 22.02 -6.53
C ASP A 134 11.65 22.22 -5.80
N GLU A 135 11.72 22.49 -4.48
CA GLU A 135 10.56 22.71 -3.61
C GLU A 135 9.69 23.89 -4.05
N ASP A 136 10.27 24.87 -4.74
CA ASP A 136 9.58 26.04 -5.30
C ASP A 136 9.01 25.78 -6.70
N GLY A 137 9.16 24.55 -7.22
CA GLY A 137 8.67 24.14 -8.52
C GLY A 137 9.53 24.60 -9.71
N ASN A 138 10.73 25.14 -9.46
CA ASN A 138 11.69 25.52 -10.50
C ASN A 138 12.45 24.29 -10.99
N THR A 139 12.71 24.23 -12.30
CA THR A 139 13.51 23.15 -12.88
C THR A 139 14.96 23.22 -12.37
N ILE A 140 15.41 22.15 -11.68
CA ILE A 140 16.76 22.08 -11.07
C ILE A 140 17.84 22.13 -12.15
N CYS A 141 17.63 21.35 -13.22
CA CYS A 141 18.36 21.44 -14.47
C CYS A 141 17.43 21.04 -15.61
N ASN A 142 17.68 21.57 -16.81
CA ASN A 142 17.04 21.13 -18.05
C ASN A 142 17.87 20.01 -18.71
N PRO A 143 17.64 18.72 -18.37
CA PRO A 143 18.31 17.60 -19.04
C PRO A 143 17.95 17.54 -20.53
N ASN A 144 18.95 17.29 -21.37
CA ASN A 144 18.78 17.07 -22.80
C ASN A 144 18.43 15.61 -23.08
N TYR A 145 17.19 15.21 -22.77
CA TYR A 145 16.74 13.83 -23.04
C TYR A 145 16.81 13.44 -24.52
N ALA A 146 16.74 14.42 -25.44
CA ALA A 146 16.92 14.19 -26.88
C ALA A 146 18.35 13.75 -27.25
N ALA A 147 19.32 13.88 -26.35
CA ALA A 147 20.66 13.32 -26.52
C ALA A 147 20.70 11.79 -26.41
N TYR A 148 19.65 11.19 -25.84
CA TYR A 148 19.52 9.75 -25.68
C TYR A 148 18.56 9.18 -26.73
N THR A 149 19.08 8.31 -27.59
CA THR A 149 18.25 7.57 -28.54
C THR A 149 18.13 6.14 -28.05
N SER A 150 16.98 5.79 -27.44
CA SER A 150 16.76 4.41 -26.98
C SER A 150 16.86 3.45 -28.17
N ASN A 151 17.78 2.50 -28.04
CA ASN A 151 17.98 1.35 -28.92
C ASN A 151 17.89 0.05 -28.12
N ASN A 152 17.11 0.07 -27.03
CA ASN A 152 16.96 -1.03 -26.08
C ASN A 152 18.28 -1.45 -25.41
N ALA A 153 19.21 -0.51 -25.24
CA ALA A 153 20.49 -0.72 -24.57
C ALA A 153 20.97 0.59 -23.91
N TRP A 154 21.89 0.44 -22.97
CA TRP A 154 22.70 1.49 -22.37
C TRP A 154 23.63 2.13 -23.39
N ASN A 155 23.79 3.43 -23.26
CA ASN A 155 24.85 4.15 -23.93
C ASN A 155 25.45 5.20 -23.00
N ALA A 156 26.65 4.92 -22.48
CA ALA A 156 27.34 5.78 -21.53
C ALA A 156 27.47 7.23 -22.02
N THR A 157 27.93 7.43 -23.25
CA THR A 157 28.12 8.78 -23.83
C THR A 157 26.80 9.53 -23.94
N GLN A 158 25.75 8.90 -24.46
CA GLN A 158 24.44 9.54 -24.61
C GLN A 158 23.81 9.84 -23.24
N SER A 159 23.92 8.92 -22.27
CA SER A 159 23.40 9.13 -20.92
C SER A 159 24.09 10.31 -20.22
N VAL A 160 25.42 10.40 -20.30
CA VAL A 160 26.16 11.55 -19.76
C VAL A 160 25.79 12.84 -20.50
N ASN A 161 25.57 12.80 -21.82
CA ASN A 161 25.13 13.96 -22.60
C ASN A 161 23.78 14.55 -22.16
N VAL A 162 22.94 13.75 -21.48
CA VAL A 162 21.65 14.23 -20.93
C VAL A 162 21.88 15.35 -19.92
N PHE A 163 22.88 15.25 -19.04
CA PHE A 163 23.03 16.18 -17.90
C PHE A 163 24.40 16.85 -17.79
N LYS A 164 25.41 16.49 -18.60
CA LYS A 164 26.78 17.02 -18.44
C LYS A 164 26.90 18.54 -18.51
N ASN A 165 25.94 19.21 -19.13
CA ASN A 165 25.90 20.67 -19.23
C ASN A 165 25.16 21.36 -18.07
N CYS A 166 24.54 20.60 -17.17
CA CYS A 166 23.98 21.14 -15.92
C CYS A 166 25.09 21.73 -15.06
N ASP A 167 24.79 22.83 -14.38
CA ASP A 167 25.65 23.33 -13.32
C ASP A 167 25.60 22.39 -12.11
N LEU A 168 26.66 22.42 -11.29
CA LEU A 168 26.67 21.69 -10.03
C LEU A 168 25.85 22.49 -9.00
N GLY A 169 25.05 21.81 -8.20
CA GLY A 169 24.32 22.42 -7.08
C GLY A 169 25.26 22.85 -5.94
N SER A 170 26.41 22.18 -5.81
CA SER A 170 27.43 22.51 -4.81
C SER A 170 28.83 22.08 -5.27
N ALA A 171 29.85 22.48 -4.52
CA ALA A 171 31.21 22.01 -4.80
C ALA A 171 31.36 20.53 -4.42
N PRO A 172 32.23 19.76 -5.12
CA PRO A 172 32.45 18.37 -4.76
C PRO A 172 32.91 18.24 -3.31
N ASN A 173 32.38 17.22 -2.64
CA ASN A 173 32.61 16.85 -1.25
C ASN A 173 32.14 17.84 -0.17
N THR A 174 31.34 18.86 -0.51
CA THR A 174 30.82 19.80 0.50
C THR A 174 29.46 19.41 1.05
N GLU A 175 28.59 18.82 0.23
CA GLU A 175 27.20 18.51 0.59
C GLU A 175 26.78 17.13 0.08
N TYR A 176 25.78 16.54 0.75
CA TYR A 176 25.07 15.37 0.26
C TYR A 176 23.91 15.82 -0.65
N ASN A 177 23.93 15.37 -1.90
CA ASN A 177 22.90 15.67 -2.91
C ASN A 177 22.56 14.38 -3.68
N TYR A 178 21.46 13.71 -3.29
CA TYR A 178 21.04 12.45 -3.91
C TYR A 178 20.78 12.63 -5.41
N THR A 179 21.52 11.90 -6.25
CA THR A 179 21.47 12.09 -7.71
C THR A 179 21.57 10.78 -8.48
N THR A 180 20.55 10.51 -9.31
CA THR A 180 20.60 9.44 -10.30
C THR A 180 21.62 9.75 -11.40
N PHE A 181 21.76 11.01 -11.82
CA PHE A 181 22.76 11.40 -12.81
C PHE A 181 24.20 11.17 -12.33
N GLY A 182 24.49 11.33 -11.04
CA GLY A 182 25.79 10.94 -10.50
C GLY A 182 26.11 9.45 -10.69
N TYR A 183 25.11 8.58 -10.55
CA TYR A 183 25.28 7.15 -10.81
C TYR A 183 25.38 6.83 -12.31
N ASN A 184 24.68 7.56 -13.18
CA ASN A 184 24.89 7.44 -14.62
C ASN A 184 26.35 7.74 -15.01
N LEU A 185 26.93 8.79 -14.42
CA LEU A 185 28.33 9.13 -14.63
C LEU A 185 29.26 8.03 -14.08
N LEU A 186 28.90 7.41 -12.95
CA LEU A 186 29.64 6.29 -12.37
C LEU A 186 29.62 5.06 -13.30
N GLY A 187 28.47 4.72 -13.89
CA GLY A 187 28.38 3.63 -14.87
C GLY A 187 29.25 3.88 -16.09
N ALA A 188 29.28 5.11 -16.60
CA ALA A 188 30.19 5.50 -17.69
C ALA A 188 31.67 5.40 -17.28
N ALA A 189 32.02 5.76 -16.04
CA ALA A 189 33.38 5.66 -15.53
C ALA A 189 33.81 4.20 -15.35
N ILE A 190 32.92 3.32 -14.88
CA ILE A 190 33.17 1.88 -14.80
C ILE A 190 33.45 1.32 -16.19
N GLU A 191 32.58 1.60 -17.17
CA GLU A 191 32.75 1.17 -18.57
C GLU A 191 34.12 1.56 -19.15
N GLY A 192 34.52 2.83 -18.96
CA GLY A 192 35.81 3.33 -19.41
C GLY A 192 37.00 2.69 -18.69
N ALA A 193 36.90 2.46 -17.38
CA ALA A 193 37.97 1.87 -16.57
C ALA A 193 38.20 0.39 -16.88
N VAL A 194 37.13 -0.39 -17.09
CA VAL A 194 37.21 -1.83 -17.34
C VAL A 194 37.45 -2.14 -18.82
N GLY A 195 37.06 -1.24 -19.73
CA GLY A 195 37.21 -1.41 -21.19
C GLY A 195 36.22 -2.39 -21.79
N GLN A 196 35.07 -2.60 -21.13
CA GLN A 196 33.97 -3.49 -21.49
C GLN A 196 32.65 -2.75 -21.26
N ALA A 197 31.63 -3.04 -22.07
CA ALA A 197 30.29 -2.45 -21.92
C ALA A 197 29.79 -2.62 -20.47
N TYR A 198 29.25 -1.55 -19.87
CA TYR A 198 28.83 -1.55 -18.48
C TYR A 198 27.87 -2.69 -18.14
N GLU A 199 26.88 -2.95 -19.00
CA GLU A 199 25.90 -4.04 -18.82
C GLU A 199 26.58 -5.40 -18.70
N ALA A 200 27.46 -5.72 -19.65
CA ALA A 200 28.18 -6.99 -19.68
C ALA A 200 29.09 -7.14 -18.46
N TYR A 201 29.72 -6.05 -18.00
CA TYR A 201 30.55 -6.10 -16.81
C TYR A 201 29.73 -6.37 -15.54
N VAL A 202 28.55 -5.74 -15.40
CA VAL A 202 27.61 -6.02 -14.31
C VAL A 202 27.13 -7.47 -14.34
N ASP A 203 26.84 -8.00 -15.53
CA ASP A 203 26.45 -9.40 -15.69
C ASP A 203 27.56 -10.34 -15.20
N ASP A 204 28.80 -10.15 -15.66
CA ASP A 204 29.94 -10.99 -15.32
C ASP A 204 30.23 -11.01 -13.80
N VAL A 205 30.21 -9.84 -13.15
CA VAL A 205 30.69 -9.70 -11.77
C VAL A 205 29.59 -9.77 -10.71
N VAL A 206 28.32 -9.70 -11.12
CA VAL A 206 27.17 -9.79 -10.21
C VAL A 206 26.15 -10.81 -10.67
N ALA A 207 25.57 -10.65 -11.85
CA ALA A 207 24.42 -11.46 -12.26
C ALA A 207 24.78 -12.94 -12.39
N ASP A 208 25.88 -13.26 -13.07
CA ASP A 208 26.36 -14.63 -13.24
C ASP A 208 26.80 -15.26 -11.92
N VAL A 209 27.39 -14.45 -11.02
CA VAL A 209 27.84 -14.89 -9.70
C VAL A 209 26.65 -15.31 -8.82
N ALA A 210 25.54 -14.56 -8.87
CA ALA A 210 24.35 -14.84 -8.07
C ALA A 210 23.27 -15.65 -8.80
N GLY A 211 23.44 -15.93 -10.10
CA GLY A 211 22.46 -16.63 -10.94
C GLY A 211 21.22 -15.80 -11.26
N MET A 212 21.41 -14.52 -11.58
CA MET A 212 20.35 -13.55 -11.86
C MET A 212 19.99 -13.51 -13.37
N SER A 213 19.28 -14.54 -13.84
CA SER A 213 19.06 -14.76 -15.28
C SER A 213 18.05 -13.83 -15.98
N SER A 214 17.31 -13.03 -15.23
CA SER A 214 16.29 -12.10 -15.74
C SER A 214 16.69 -10.63 -15.61
N LEU A 215 17.87 -10.33 -15.06
CA LEU A 215 18.42 -8.98 -15.04
C LEU A 215 18.54 -8.47 -16.48
N SER A 216 18.01 -7.28 -16.73
CA SER A 216 18.02 -6.67 -18.05
C SER A 216 18.23 -5.17 -17.99
N ALA A 217 19.05 -4.69 -18.92
CA ALA A 217 19.22 -3.27 -19.21
C ALA A 217 18.10 -2.67 -20.06
N PHE A 218 17.24 -3.52 -20.62
CA PHE A 218 16.07 -3.11 -21.37
C PHE A 218 14.81 -3.37 -20.56
N PHE A 219 13.98 -2.34 -20.47
CA PHE A 219 12.67 -2.41 -19.85
C PHE A 219 11.66 -1.79 -20.82
N ASP A 220 10.73 -2.59 -21.32
CA ASP A 220 9.70 -2.14 -22.30
C ASP A 220 8.51 -1.46 -21.62
N GLY A 221 8.67 -1.07 -20.36
CA GLY A 221 7.60 -0.61 -19.48
C GLY A 221 6.79 -1.74 -18.89
N ARG A 222 5.95 -1.41 -17.91
CA ARG A 222 4.87 -2.27 -17.42
C ARG A 222 3.67 -1.45 -17.04
N GLY A 223 2.49 -2.08 -17.08
CA GLY A 223 1.32 -1.51 -16.43
C GLY A 223 1.54 -1.52 -14.91
N GLY A 224 1.16 -0.42 -14.27
CA GLY A 224 1.00 -0.35 -12.83
C GLY A 224 -0.28 0.36 -12.48
N PHE A 225 -0.39 0.80 -11.23
CA PHE A 225 -1.61 1.40 -10.71
C PHE A 225 -1.29 2.65 -9.90
N ASP A 226 -2.04 3.72 -10.15
CA ASP A 226 -2.19 4.83 -9.23
C ASP A 226 -3.52 4.70 -8.47
N MET A 227 -3.65 5.36 -7.33
CA MET A 227 -4.88 5.41 -6.56
C MET A 227 -5.61 6.74 -6.78
N ASP A 228 -6.87 6.65 -7.18
CA ASP A 228 -7.76 7.82 -7.21
C ASP A 228 -8.27 8.19 -5.80
N CYS A 229 -9.15 9.20 -5.75
CA CYS A 229 -9.76 9.69 -4.51
C CYS A 229 -10.59 8.66 -3.72
N ASN A 230 -11.12 7.65 -4.39
CA ASN A 230 -11.80 6.53 -3.74
C ASN A 230 -10.82 5.42 -3.31
N ARG A 231 -9.52 5.61 -3.55
CA ARG A 231 -8.47 4.58 -3.53
C ARG A 231 -8.78 3.45 -4.53
N ILE A 232 -9.46 3.77 -5.63
CA ILE A 232 -9.63 2.86 -6.76
C ILE A 232 -8.37 2.95 -7.61
N LEU A 233 -7.93 1.79 -8.08
CA LEU A 233 -6.73 1.63 -8.84
C LEU A 233 -6.97 2.01 -10.30
N VAL A 234 -6.24 3.01 -10.78
CA VAL A 234 -6.29 3.50 -12.15
C VAL A 234 -5.06 2.98 -12.88
N PRO A 235 -5.22 2.32 -14.05
CA PRO A 235 -4.08 1.86 -14.83
C PRO A 235 -3.19 3.03 -15.24
N ASP A 236 -1.89 2.88 -15.02
CA ASP A 236 -0.88 3.77 -15.54
C ASP A 236 0.34 2.95 -16.01
N THR A 237 1.36 3.59 -16.59
CA THR A 237 2.44 2.93 -17.32
C THR A 237 3.79 3.54 -17.01
N GLU A 238 4.66 2.71 -16.43
CA GLU A 238 6.06 3.06 -16.26
C GLU A 238 6.74 3.07 -17.64
N GLY A 239 7.40 4.18 -17.94
CA GLY A 239 8.14 4.36 -19.19
C GLY A 239 9.49 3.65 -19.23
N ARG A 240 10.19 3.83 -20.35
CA ARG A 240 11.55 3.32 -20.56
C ARG A 240 12.60 4.09 -19.76
N THR A 241 13.60 3.40 -19.22
CA THR A 241 14.54 3.94 -18.23
C THR A 241 16.01 3.68 -18.55
N GLU A 242 16.34 3.24 -19.76
CA GLU A 242 17.71 2.83 -20.13
C GLU A 242 18.69 4.00 -20.03
N TYR A 243 18.23 5.24 -20.29
CA TYR A 243 19.05 6.44 -20.14
C TYR A 243 19.59 6.64 -18.72
N LYS A 244 18.97 6.04 -17.71
CA LYS A 244 19.37 6.08 -16.31
C LYS A 244 19.74 4.71 -15.75
N LEU A 245 20.13 3.75 -16.60
CA LEU A 245 20.39 2.36 -16.21
C LEU A 245 21.18 2.21 -14.89
N PRO A 246 22.40 2.76 -14.71
CA PRO A 246 23.18 2.55 -13.49
C PRO A 246 22.53 3.15 -12.23
N GLY A 247 21.74 4.21 -12.39
CA GLY A 247 21.13 4.92 -11.28
C GLY A 247 19.68 4.54 -11.00
N GLY A 248 18.98 3.88 -11.93
CA GLY A 248 17.53 3.74 -11.83
C GLY A 248 16.82 2.95 -12.91
N GLY A 249 17.53 2.19 -13.75
CA GLY A 249 16.92 1.58 -14.94
C GLY A 249 17.16 0.08 -15.11
N TRP A 250 17.82 -0.59 -14.16
CA TRP A 250 17.90 -2.05 -14.21
C TRP A 250 16.52 -2.64 -13.93
N SER A 251 16.13 -3.63 -14.72
CA SER A 251 14.87 -4.36 -14.50
C SER A 251 15.15 -5.84 -14.29
N SER A 252 14.34 -6.48 -13.46
CA SER A 252 14.43 -7.92 -13.20
C SER A 252 13.20 -8.40 -12.41
N ASN A 253 13.19 -9.67 -12.04
CA ASN A 253 12.14 -10.24 -11.18
C ASN A 253 12.59 -10.41 -9.72
N ILE A 254 11.66 -10.86 -8.85
CA ILE A 254 11.92 -10.99 -7.41
C ILE A 254 12.98 -12.05 -7.11
N LEU A 255 13.08 -13.09 -7.95
CA LEU A 255 13.98 -14.21 -7.72
C LEU A 255 15.42 -13.70 -7.78
N ASP A 256 15.70 -12.83 -8.75
CA ASP A 256 16.99 -12.22 -8.94
C ASP A 256 17.30 -11.17 -7.88
N LEU A 257 16.32 -10.36 -7.45
CA LEU A 257 16.53 -9.41 -6.36
C LEU A 257 16.82 -10.13 -5.04
N THR A 258 16.13 -11.24 -4.78
CA THR A 258 16.36 -12.07 -3.61
C THR A 258 17.75 -12.73 -3.65
N ARG A 259 18.19 -13.20 -4.81
CA ARG A 259 19.56 -13.73 -5.02
C ARG A 259 20.62 -12.66 -4.83
N PHE A 260 20.39 -11.46 -5.36
CA PHE A 260 21.28 -10.32 -5.16
C PHE A 260 21.41 -9.96 -3.68
N MET A 261 20.29 -9.82 -2.97
CA MET A 261 20.27 -9.59 -1.52
C MET A 261 20.98 -10.71 -0.75
N LYS A 262 20.72 -11.98 -1.07
CA LYS A 262 21.44 -13.13 -0.48
C LYS A 262 22.95 -13.04 -0.73
N GLY A 263 23.36 -12.67 -1.93
CA GLY A 263 24.77 -12.50 -2.29
C GLY A 263 25.46 -11.39 -1.50
N LEU A 264 24.76 -10.28 -1.25
CA LEU A 264 25.24 -9.20 -0.38
C LEU A 264 25.40 -9.67 1.07
N ILE A 265 24.36 -10.33 1.62
CA ILE A 265 24.36 -10.89 2.97
C ILE A 265 25.54 -11.86 3.17
N ASN A 266 25.81 -12.70 2.17
CA ASN A 266 26.83 -13.75 2.25
C ASN A 266 28.21 -13.31 1.74
N ASN A 267 28.45 -12.02 1.51
CA ASN A 267 29.73 -11.48 1.02
C ASN A 267 30.21 -12.11 -0.30
N GLN A 268 29.29 -12.47 -1.21
CA GLN A 268 29.63 -13.17 -2.45
C GLN A 268 30.31 -12.25 -3.48
N PHE A 269 30.00 -10.95 -3.48
CA PHE A 269 30.50 -10.02 -4.50
C PHE A 269 31.73 -9.25 -4.03
N ILE A 270 31.67 -8.71 -2.81
CA ILE A 270 32.69 -7.82 -2.26
C ILE A 270 33.46 -8.50 -1.12
N THR A 271 34.79 -8.31 -1.09
CA THR A 271 35.68 -8.95 -0.11
C THR A 271 35.53 -8.40 1.31
N SER A 272 34.92 -7.23 1.49
CA SER A 272 34.72 -6.61 2.79
C SER A 272 33.45 -5.75 2.83
N LEU A 273 32.38 -6.31 3.41
CA LEU A 273 31.15 -5.55 3.68
C LEU A 273 31.42 -4.34 4.57
N SER A 274 32.34 -4.44 5.53
CA SER A 274 32.68 -3.34 6.45
C SER A 274 33.22 -2.10 5.72
N LEU A 275 33.88 -2.29 4.57
CA LEU A 275 34.35 -1.19 3.73
C LEU A 275 33.20 -0.55 2.95
N TRP A 276 32.25 -1.36 2.50
CA TRP A 276 31.08 -0.93 1.72
C TRP A 276 30.01 -0.20 2.56
N ILE A 277 29.88 -0.55 3.84
CA ILE A 277 28.93 0.09 4.78
C ILE A 277 29.61 1.15 5.68
N LYS A 278 30.88 1.47 5.43
CA LYS A 278 31.66 2.42 6.22
C LYS A 278 31.00 3.81 6.23
N ALA A 279 30.85 4.39 7.42
CA ALA A 279 30.35 5.76 7.58
C ALA A 279 31.12 6.77 6.72
N ILE A 280 30.38 7.63 6.02
CA ILE A 280 30.93 8.65 5.12
C ILE A 280 30.81 10.02 5.81
N PRO A 281 31.94 10.72 6.04
CA PRO A 281 31.93 12.07 6.58
C PRO A 281 31.04 13.01 5.75
N GLY A 282 30.11 13.69 6.41
CA GLY A 282 29.15 14.59 5.79
C GLY A 282 27.85 13.92 5.28
N ASN A 283 27.68 12.60 5.48
CA ASN A 283 26.44 11.87 5.21
C ASN A 283 25.85 11.25 6.50
N GLU A 284 26.21 11.78 7.67
CA GLU A 284 25.79 11.23 8.97
C GLU A 284 24.27 11.32 9.14
N SER A 285 23.67 12.45 8.74
CA SER A 285 22.23 12.70 8.88
C SER A 285 21.35 11.82 7.99
N THR A 286 21.87 11.38 6.84
CA THR A 286 21.11 10.57 5.87
C THR A 286 21.34 9.09 6.05
N GLY A 287 22.44 8.69 6.69
CA GLY A 287 22.83 7.29 6.78
C GLY A 287 23.32 6.68 5.46
N TYR A 288 23.44 7.47 4.39
CA TYR A 288 23.85 6.98 3.06
C TYR A 288 25.34 6.62 3.01
N ARG A 289 25.66 5.52 2.31
CA ARG A 289 26.99 4.92 2.16
C ARG A 289 27.31 4.71 0.68
N TYR A 290 28.03 3.66 0.31
CA TYR A 290 28.34 3.36 -1.09
C TYR A 290 27.18 2.61 -1.78
N GLY A 291 26.07 3.30 -2.07
CA GLY A 291 24.93 2.71 -2.79
C GLY A 291 23.88 2.03 -1.91
N VAL A 292 23.91 2.28 -0.59
CA VAL A 292 22.94 1.80 0.42
C VAL A 292 22.74 2.84 1.50
N PHE A 293 21.59 2.79 2.16
CA PHE A 293 21.32 3.44 3.42
C PHE A 293 21.63 2.49 4.58
N THR A 294 22.04 3.09 5.70
CA THR A 294 22.28 2.37 6.95
C THR A 294 21.55 3.05 8.09
N SER A 295 20.94 2.24 8.94
CA SER A 295 20.25 2.67 10.15
C SER A 295 20.44 1.64 11.26
N THR A 296 19.80 1.87 12.39
CA THR A 296 19.74 0.92 13.50
C THR A 296 18.31 0.56 13.78
N TRP A 297 17.99 -0.73 13.76
CA TRP A 297 16.67 -1.30 14.04
C TRP A 297 16.86 -2.39 15.09
N ASP A 298 16.11 -2.31 16.20
CA ASP A 298 16.27 -3.24 17.34
C ASP A 298 17.73 -3.33 17.86
N ASP A 299 18.39 -2.17 17.96
CA ASP A 299 19.82 -2.03 18.29
C ASP A 299 20.80 -2.75 17.33
N GLU A 300 20.29 -3.32 16.24
CA GLU A 300 21.07 -4.01 15.21
C GLU A 300 21.33 -3.15 13.99
N PHE A 301 22.49 -3.37 13.36
CA PHE A 301 22.88 -2.64 12.16
C PHE A 301 22.05 -3.10 10.95
N TYR A 302 21.31 -2.16 10.37
CA TYR A 302 20.40 -2.41 9.26
C TYR A 302 20.89 -1.75 7.98
N VAL A 303 20.89 -2.50 6.88
CA VAL A 303 21.25 -2.02 5.54
C VAL A 303 20.01 -2.08 4.66
N ASN A 304 19.72 -1.03 3.91
CA ASN A 304 18.61 -1.03 2.97
C ASN A 304 18.82 -0.10 1.76
N HIS A 305 18.01 -0.30 0.73
CA HIS A 305 17.76 0.67 -0.31
C HIS A 305 16.36 0.45 -0.90
N GLY A 306 15.61 1.54 -1.08
CA GLY A 306 14.35 1.54 -1.82
C GLY A 306 14.51 2.00 -3.26
N GLY A 307 13.52 1.77 -4.08
CA GLY A 307 13.47 2.20 -5.46
C GLY A 307 12.06 2.64 -5.80
N ASP A 308 11.93 3.92 -6.13
CA ASP A 308 10.66 4.50 -6.57
C ASP A 308 10.83 4.97 -8.01
N ASN A 309 9.93 4.51 -8.87
CA ASN A 309 9.62 5.10 -10.17
C ASN A 309 8.09 5.18 -10.26
N ASP A 310 7.62 5.97 -11.21
CA ASP A 310 6.24 6.01 -11.64
C ASP A 310 5.66 4.56 -11.66
N GLU A 311 4.60 4.36 -10.86
CA GLU A 311 3.80 3.13 -10.72
C GLU A 311 4.49 1.84 -10.20
N VAL A 312 5.75 1.91 -9.77
CA VAL A 312 6.51 0.76 -9.26
C VAL A 312 7.34 1.13 -8.06
N GLU A 313 7.16 0.35 -6.99
CA GLU A 313 8.03 0.39 -5.81
C GLU A 313 8.84 -0.90 -5.71
N ALA A 314 10.12 -0.76 -5.38
CA ALA A 314 11.01 -1.86 -5.03
C ALA A 314 11.70 -1.58 -3.69
N TYR A 315 11.90 -2.62 -2.90
CA TYR A 315 12.58 -2.53 -1.62
C TYR A 315 13.52 -3.70 -1.41
N MET A 316 14.65 -3.41 -0.77
CA MET A 316 15.56 -4.42 -0.26
C MET A 316 16.17 -3.94 1.06
N GLY A 317 16.14 -4.77 2.08
CA GLY A 317 16.86 -4.50 3.31
C GLY A 317 17.14 -5.74 4.15
N PHE A 318 18.20 -5.68 4.94
CA PHE A 318 18.75 -6.84 5.64
C PHE A 318 19.61 -6.47 6.85
N PHE A 319 19.73 -7.42 7.77
CA PHE A 319 20.63 -7.42 8.91
C PHE A 319 21.84 -8.31 8.60
N PRO A 320 23.02 -7.74 8.31
CA PRO A 320 24.19 -8.54 7.95
C PRO A 320 24.68 -9.46 9.07
N SER A 321 24.53 -9.04 10.35
CA SER A 321 24.97 -9.80 11.53
C SER A 321 24.27 -11.16 11.66
N HIS A 322 23.03 -11.26 11.17
CA HIS A 322 22.16 -12.42 11.36
C HIS A 322 21.86 -13.16 10.04
N GLY A 323 22.24 -12.57 8.91
CA GLY A 323 21.92 -13.12 7.60
C GLY A 323 20.43 -13.12 7.27
N ASN A 324 19.68 -12.16 7.83
CA ASN A 324 18.23 -12.03 7.62
C ASN A 324 17.95 -10.86 6.68
N GLY A 325 17.06 -11.04 5.69
CA GLY A 325 16.74 -10.01 4.71
C GLY A 325 15.34 -10.15 4.13
N VAL A 326 14.77 -9.02 3.73
CA VAL A 326 13.47 -8.92 3.07
C VAL A 326 13.61 -8.00 1.86
N CYS A 327 13.09 -8.45 0.73
CA CYS A 327 12.92 -7.62 -0.46
C CYS A 327 11.52 -7.82 -1.03
N TYR A 328 10.99 -6.80 -1.67
CA TYR A 328 9.69 -6.89 -2.34
C TYR A 328 9.60 -5.89 -3.49
N MET A 329 8.64 -6.12 -4.39
CA MET A 329 8.27 -5.21 -5.47
C MET A 329 6.76 -5.11 -5.55
N ILE A 330 6.24 -3.89 -5.70
CA ILE A 330 4.81 -3.57 -5.70
C ILE A 330 4.47 -2.89 -7.01
N ASN A 331 3.30 -3.20 -7.57
CA ASN A 331 2.80 -2.57 -8.78
C ASN A 331 1.89 -1.37 -8.50
N GLY A 332 2.41 -0.40 -7.77
CA GLY A 332 1.82 0.94 -7.60
C GLY A 332 2.76 1.83 -6.80
N ASP A 333 2.63 3.15 -6.96
CA ASP A 333 3.55 4.15 -6.34
C ASP A 333 2.94 4.83 -5.10
N SER A 334 1.62 4.75 -4.92
CA SER A 334 0.89 5.52 -3.90
C SER A 334 0.79 4.83 -2.53
N TYR A 335 1.77 4.01 -2.13
CA TYR A 335 1.72 3.27 -0.85
C TYR A 335 2.35 4.04 0.32
N PRO A 336 1.58 4.41 1.37
CA PRO A 336 2.05 5.40 2.35
C PRO A 336 3.13 4.91 3.31
N GLU A 337 3.19 3.62 3.61
CA GLU A 337 4.07 3.09 4.65
C GLU A 337 4.97 1.95 4.13
N LYS A 338 5.97 2.35 3.37
CA LYS A 338 6.91 1.48 2.65
C LYS A 338 7.55 0.42 3.55
N ASP A 339 8.10 0.79 4.70
CA ASP A 339 8.90 -0.14 5.53
C ASP A 339 8.11 -1.15 6.39
N GLN A 340 6.78 -1.08 6.40
CA GLN A 340 5.96 -1.84 7.36
C GLN A 340 5.95 -3.34 7.08
N LEU A 341 5.91 -3.74 5.81
CA LEU A 341 5.96 -5.16 5.47
C LEU A 341 7.27 -5.80 5.95
N ALA A 342 8.40 -5.15 5.67
CA ALA A 342 9.71 -5.63 6.09
C ALA A 342 9.78 -5.77 7.62
N LYS A 343 9.35 -4.74 8.36
CA LYS A 343 9.31 -4.78 9.83
C LYS A 343 8.46 -5.92 10.37
N ARG A 344 7.28 -6.18 9.80
CA ARG A 344 6.42 -7.28 10.23
C ARG A 344 7.06 -8.64 9.99
N ILE A 345 7.69 -8.84 8.84
CA ILE A 345 8.40 -10.09 8.53
C ILE A 345 9.62 -10.28 9.45
N PHE A 346 10.39 -9.21 9.71
CA PHE A 346 11.47 -9.27 10.70
C PHE A 346 10.94 -9.59 12.11
N ASN A 347 9.81 -9.02 12.53
CA ASN A 347 9.23 -9.39 13.83
C ASN A 347 8.89 -10.88 13.94
N LEU A 348 8.54 -11.56 12.83
CA LEU A 348 8.39 -13.01 12.83
C LEU A 348 9.72 -13.73 13.10
N MET A 349 10.85 -13.15 12.69
CA MET A 349 12.21 -13.67 12.92
C MET A 349 12.75 -13.36 14.32
N GLY A 350 11.97 -12.70 15.18
CA GLY A 350 12.34 -12.40 16.57
C GLY A 350 12.84 -10.97 16.83
N TYR A 351 12.87 -10.10 15.82
CA TYR A 351 13.16 -8.67 16.03
C TYR A 351 12.01 -7.97 16.75
N SER A 352 12.31 -6.91 17.50
CA SER A 352 11.33 -6.09 18.24
C SER A 352 11.12 -4.72 17.58
N LEU A 353 10.60 -4.71 16.35
CA LEU A 353 10.39 -3.48 15.58
C LEU A 353 8.99 -2.89 15.80
N SER A 354 8.93 -1.58 15.97
CA SER A 354 7.66 -0.85 16.04
C SER A 354 6.93 -0.91 14.70
N ILE A 355 5.69 -1.39 14.73
CA ILE A 355 4.81 -1.52 13.56
C ILE A 355 3.56 -0.65 13.70
N ASN A 356 3.09 -0.10 12.60
CA ASN A 356 1.80 0.57 12.51
C ASN A 356 0.73 -0.44 12.07
N ASN A 357 -0.22 -0.72 12.97
CA ASN A 357 -1.34 -1.63 12.70
C ASN A 357 -2.58 -0.94 12.16
N LYS A 358 -2.57 0.39 11.99
CA LYS A 358 -3.71 1.15 11.48
C LYS A 358 -3.88 0.89 9.99
N PRO A 359 -5.08 0.52 9.52
CA PRO A 359 -5.36 0.55 8.08
C PRO A 359 -5.26 1.97 7.52
N VAL A 360 -4.88 2.06 6.25
CA VAL A 360 -4.61 3.31 5.54
C VAL A 360 -5.77 3.58 4.59
N ASP A 361 -6.70 4.41 5.05
CA ASP A 361 -7.97 4.68 4.35
C ASP A 361 -8.00 6.08 3.70
N GLU A 362 -6.96 6.89 3.90
CA GLU A 362 -6.82 8.29 3.50
C GLU A 362 -7.00 8.53 1.99
N CYS A 363 -7.52 9.69 1.61
CA CYS A 363 -7.48 10.18 0.23
C CYS A 363 -6.14 10.84 -0.09
N GLY A 364 -5.73 10.81 -1.36
CA GLY A 364 -4.64 11.64 -1.88
C GLY A 364 -4.91 13.14 -1.67
N SER A 365 -3.86 13.94 -1.55
CA SER A 365 -3.98 15.37 -1.20
C SER A 365 -4.58 16.27 -2.31
N THR A 366 -4.72 15.75 -3.52
CA THR A 366 -5.18 16.48 -4.73
C THR A 366 -6.62 16.14 -5.14
N ASP A 367 -7.32 15.35 -4.34
CA ASP A 367 -8.49 14.60 -4.75
C ASP A 367 -9.81 15.20 -4.24
N ASP A 368 -10.64 15.76 -5.14
CA ASP A 368 -12.01 16.21 -4.81
C ASP A 368 -13.05 15.18 -5.27
N CYS A 369 -13.20 14.13 -4.48
CA CYS A 369 -14.35 13.23 -4.55
C CYS A 369 -15.62 14.02 -4.14
N GLY A 370 -16.35 14.54 -5.14
CA GLY A 370 -17.46 15.50 -4.95
C GLY A 370 -18.73 14.96 -4.24
N ASP A 371 -18.75 13.68 -3.86
CA ASP A 371 -19.86 13.06 -3.13
C ASP A 371 -19.96 13.58 -1.69
N ARG A 372 -21.19 13.65 -1.17
CA ARG A 372 -21.44 13.97 0.24
C ARG A 372 -21.60 12.69 1.04
N MET A 373 -21.08 12.70 2.25
CA MET A 373 -21.11 11.56 3.14
C MET A 373 -21.62 11.90 4.52
N ALA A 374 -22.23 10.90 5.16
CA ALA A 374 -22.48 10.84 6.57
C ALA A 374 -21.93 9.53 7.15
N ALA A 375 -21.57 9.52 8.43
CA ALA A 375 -20.97 8.36 9.06
C ALA A 375 -21.11 8.43 10.57
N VAL A 376 -21.13 7.24 11.18
CA VAL A 376 -21.24 7.06 12.62
C VAL A 376 -20.03 6.29 13.12
N TRP A 377 -19.40 6.81 14.16
CA TRP A 377 -18.32 6.11 14.88
C TRP A 377 -18.70 5.88 16.34
N ARG A 378 -18.06 4.88 16.96
CA ARG A 378 -18.23 4.58 18.38
C ARG A 378 -16.92 4.28 19.09
N ASP A 379 -16.79 4.75 20.32
CA ASP A 379 -15.65 4.43 21.18
C ASP A 379 -15.76 3.01 21.77
N ASN A 380 -14.95 2.08 21.24
CA ASN A 380 -14.84 0.71 21.76
C ASN A 380 -13.43 0.11 21.66
N GLY A 381 -12.43 0.92 21.29
CA GLY A 381 -11.03 0.50 21.17
C GLY A 381 -10.72 -0.44 19.99
N GLN A 382 -11.66 -0.66 19.06
CA GLN A 382 -11.49 -1.58 17.91
C GLN A 382 -11.14 -0.87 16.59
N ALA A 383 -10.88 0.43 16.59
CA ALA A 383 -10.71 1.21 15.35
C ALA A 383 -9.61 0.70 14.40
N ASN A 384 -8.54 0.11 14.92
CA ASN A 384 -7.45 -0.43 14.11
C ASN A 384 -7.84 -1.73 13.37
N ASN A 385 -9.04 -2.23 13.60
CA ASN A 385 -9.57 -3.43 12.96
C ASN A 385 -10.45 -3.12 11.75
N ILE A 386 -10.59 -1.85 11.34
CA ILE A 386 -11.42 -1.47 10.20
C ILE A 386 -10.61 -1.07 8.98
N VAL A 387 -11.01 -1.65 7.85
CA VAL A 387 -10.60 -1.28 6.50
C VAL A 387 -11.83 -0.81 5.74
N LEU A 388 -11.70 0.33 5.05
CA LEU A 388 -12.77 0.88 4.22
C LEU A 388 -12.45 0.67 2.73
N ARG A 389 -13.44 0.20 1.96
CA ARG A 389 -13.36 0.08 0.50
C ARG A 389 -14.49 0.84 -0.14
N ARG A 390 -14.19 1.59 -1.20
CA ARG A 390 -15.10 2.61 -1.72
C ARG A 390 -15.06 2.63 -3.25
N GLY A 391 -16.22 2.88 -3.85
CA GLY A 391 -16.40 3.11 -5.28
C GLY A 391 -16.10 1.93 -6.19
N LEU A 392 -16.13 0.72 -5.65
CA LEU A 392 -15.89 -0.50 -6.40
C LEU A 392 -17.11 -0.84 -7.27
N THR A 393 -16.90 -1.29 -8.50
CA THR A 393 -17.96 -1.95 -9.28
C THR A 393 -18.40 -3.25 -8.60
N THR A 394 -19.49 -3.85 -9.08
CA THR A 394 -19.98 -5.12 -8.52
C THR A 394 -18.91 -6.22 -8.58
N ASP A 395 -18.21 -6.35 -9.71
CA ASP A 395 -17.19 -7.39 -9.87
C ASP A 395 -15.93 -7.11 -9.03
N GLU A 396 -15.49 -5.85 -8.97
CA GLU A 396 -14.36 -5.42 -8.13
C GLU A 396 -14.66 -5.68 -6.65
N PHE A 397 -15.86 -5.32 -6.16
CA PHE A 397 -16.24 -5.53 -4.77
C PHE A 397 -16.32 -7.02 -4.39
N ASN A 398 -16.73 -7.91 -5.32
CA ASN A 398 -16.69 -9.36 -5.06
C ASN A 398 -15.26 -9.86 -4.90
N LYS A 399 -14.34 -9.40 -5.76
CA LYS A 399 -12.92 -9.78 -5.67
C LYS A 399 -12.31 -9.26 -4.38
N GLU A 400 -12.57 -8.00 -4.05
CA GLU A 400 -12.06 -7.37 -2.84
C GLU A 400 -12.60 -8.02 -1.57
N TRP A 401 -13.89 -8.36 -1.52
CA TRP A 401 -14.48 -9.09 -0.40
C TRP A 401 -13.81 -10.46 -0.17
N ASN A 402 -13.59 -11.24 -1.23
CA ASN A 402 -12.89 -12.53 -1.11
C ASN A 402 -11.44 -12.34 -0.64
N PHE A 403 -10.73 -11.36 -1.18
CA PHE A 403 -9.36 -11.04 -0.75
C PHE A 403 -9.31 -10.63 0.73
N LEU A 404 -10.22 -9.77 1.17
CA LEU A 404 -10.29 -9.32 2.56
C LEU A 404 -10.66 -10.47 3.51
N LEU A 405 -11.49 -11.43 3.07
CA LEU A 405 -11.74 -12.66 3.83
C LEU A 405 -10.47 -13.48 4.05
N ASP A 406 -9.69 -13.69 3.00
CA ASP A 406 -8.41 -14.41 3.09
C ASP A 406 -7.40 -13.64 3.96
N ALA A 407 -7.48 -12.30 3.99
CA ALA A 407 -6.68 -11.44 4.86
C ALA A 407 -7.19 -11.36 6.32
N GLY A 408 -8.29 -12.05 6.65
CA GLY A 408 -8.85 -12.10 8.01
C GLY A 408 -9.77 -10.93 8.36
N TYR A 409 -10.57 -10.47 7.40
CA TYR A 409 -11.60 -9.45 7.56
C TYR A 409 -12.96 -9.98 7.08
N TYR A 410 -14.05 -9.52 7.66
CA TYR A 410 -15.42 -9.78 7.19
C TYR A 410 -16.12 -8.46 6.89
N LEU A 411 -17.06 -8.49 5.94
CA LEU A 411 -17.90 -7.34 5.63
C LEU A 411 -18.91 -7.14 6.76
N ALA A 412 -18.89 -5.96 7.37
CA ALA A 412 -19.78 -5.61 8.47
C ALA A 412 -20.95 -4.73 8.04
N ASP A 413 -20.73 -3.94 6.98
CA ASP A 413 -21.68 -2.96 6.46
C ASP A 413 -21.31 -2.63 4.99
N MET A 414 -22.29 -2.32 4.14
CA MET A 414 -22.07 -1.94 2.73
C MET A 414 -23.14 -1.01 2.20
N GLU A 415 -22.74 -0.16 1.27
CA GLU A 415 -23.63 0.79 0.59
C GLU A 415 -23.63 0.59 -0.91
N THR A 416 -24.76 0.87 -1.57
CA THR A 416 -24.81 0.89 -3.03
C THR A 416 -25.47 2.10 -3.70
N TYR A 417 -24.76 2.66 -4.68
CA TYR A 417 -25.20 3.83 -5.43
C TYR A 417 -24.91 3.68 -6.94
N VAL A 418 -25.40 4.64 -7.73
CA VAL A 418 -25.12 4.70 -9.17
C VAL A 418 -24.27 5.94 -9.44
N SER A 419 -23.07 5.74 -9.96
CA SER A 419 -22.20 6.80 -10.45
C SER A 419 -21.80 6.50 -11.89
N ASN A 420 -21.89 7.50 -12.77
CA ASN A 420 -21.59 7.37 -14.21
C ASN A 420 -22.27 6.14 -14.87
N PHE A 421 -23.54 5.91 -14.54
CA PHE A 421 -24.36 4.78 -15.03
C PHE A 421 -23.90 3.38 -14.56
N VAL A 422 -22.93 3.31 -13.66
CA VAL A 422 -22.41 2.05 -13.10
C VAL A 422 -22.81 1.94 -11.63
N ARG A 423 -23.26 0.76 -11.22
CA ARG A 423 -23.51 0.40 -9.83
C ARG A 423 -22.17 0.34 -9.09
N LYS A 424 -22.04 1.13 -8.02
CA LYS A 424 -20.86 1.18 -7.17
C LYS A 424 -21.20 0.70 -5.76
N TRP A 425 -20.17 0.26 -5.05
CA TRP A 425 -20.24 -0.33 -3.72
C TRP A 425 -19.16 0.26 -2.83
N ASP A 426 -19.58 0.65 -1.63
CA ASP A 426 -18.69 0.92 -0.51
C ASP A 426 -18.89 -0.18 0.54
N GLY A 427 -17.89 -0.44 1.36
CA GLY A 427 -17.97 -1.48 2.39
C GLY A 427 -17.03 -1.23 3.55
N ILE A 428 -17.53 -1.48 4.75
CA ILE A 428 -16.78 -1.46 5.99
C ILE A 428 -16.40 -2.90 6.35
N PHE A 429 -15.10 -3.16 6.39
CA PHE A 429 -14.58 -4.49 6.68
C PHE A 429 -13.93 -4.50 8.06
N LYS A 430 -14.37 -5.43 8.91
CA LYS A 430 -13.88 -5.59 10.27
C LYS A 430 -12.95 -6.79 10.37
N LYS A 431 -11.84 -6.65 11.09
CA LYS A 431 -10.89 -7.73 11.34
C LYS A 431 -11.57 -8.83 12.15
N GLY A 432 -11.48 -10.06 11.67
CA GLY A 432 -12.08 -11.23 12.29
C GLY A 432 -12.14 -12.39 11.31
N THR A 433 -12.05 -13.61 11.84
CA THR A 433 -12.10 -14.86 11.05
C THR A 433 -13.45 -15.55 11.16
N MET A 434 -14.51 -14.81 11.48
CA MET A 434 -15.86 -15.36 11.55
C MET A 434 -16.28 -15.81 10.16
N ARG A 435 -16.97 -16.95 10.07
CA ARG A 435 -17.52 -17.39 8.79
C ARG A 435 -18.55 -16.35 8.32
N SER A 436 -18.45 -15.93 7.07
CA SER A 436 -19.34 -14.91 6.52
C SER A 436 -19.74 -15.26 5.09
N ALA A 437 -20.78 -14.59 4.59
CA ALA A 437 -21.22 -14.69 3.21
C ALA A 437 -21.67 -13.31 2.72
N LEU A 438 -21.28 -12.96 1.50
CA LEU A 438 -21.79 -11.81 0.77
C LEU A 438 -22.55 -12.30 -0.43
N TRP A 439 -23.66 -11.63 -0.66
CA TRP A 439 -24.64 -12.16 -1.55
C TRP A 439 -25.41 -10.96 -2.16
N ARG A 440 -25.49 -10.84 -3.51
CA ARG A 440 -26.05 -9.65 -4.20
C ARG A 440 -26.83 -9.97 -5.48
N GLY A 441 -27.77 -9.09 -5.85
CA GLY A 441 -28.40 -9.06 -7.18
C GLY A 441 -29.70 -9.85 -7.34
N TRP A 442 -30.37 -10.24 -6.25
CA TRP A 442 -31.55 -11.12 -6.31
C TRP A 442 -32.89 -10.44 -6.45
N SER A 443 -33.82 -11.16 -7.08
CA SER A 443 -35.23 -10.87 -6.90
C SER A 443 -35.66 -11.02 -5.43
N THR A 444 -36.87 -10.58 -5.13
CA THR A 444 -37.42 -10.69 -3.77
C THR A 444 -37.51 -12.15 -3.32
N ASP A 445 -37.97 -13.06 -4.19
CA ASP A 445 -38.13 -14.46 -3.84
C ASP A 445 -36.79 -15.16 -3.68
N ASP A 446 -35.84 -14.95 -4.60
CA ASP A 446 -34.52 -15.57 -4.51
C ASP A 446 -33.77 -15.13 -3.24
N PHE A 447 -33.94 -13.86 -2.82
CA PHE A 447 -33.34 -13.37 -1.58
C PHE A 447 -33.91 -14.07 -0.34
N ARG A 448 -35.23 -14.35 -0.30
CA ARG A 448 -35.84 -15.09 0.82
C ARG A 448 -35.23 -16.48 0.92
N ASP A 449 -35.18 -17.19 -0.20
CA ASP A 449 -34.68 -18.56 -0.24
C ASP A 449 -33.20 -18.60 0.18
N LYS A 450 -32.40 -17.60 -0.23
CA LYS A 450 -31.01 -17.45 0.23
C LYS A 450 -30.90 -17.10 1.71
N TRP A 451 -31.76 -16.22 2.23
CA TRP A 451 -31.78 -15.89 3.65
C TRP A 451 -32.06 -17.13 4.51
N GLU A 452 -33.04 -17.97 4.13
CA GLU A 452 -33.33 -19.24 4.79
C GLU A 452 -32.16 -20.23 4.68
N GLU A 453 -31.54 -20.36 3.50
CA GLU A 453 -30.36 -21.19 3.29
C GLU A 453 -29.18 -20.77 4.19
N MET A 454 -28.92 -19.46 4.32
CA MET A 454 -27.88 -18.94 5.20
C MET A 454 -28.24 -19.19 6.68
N ALA A 455 -29.52 -19.06 7.05
CA ALA A 455 -30.04 -19.34 8.38
C ALA A 455 -29.71 -20.77 8.83
N ASP A 456 -30.02 -21.73 7.97
CA ASP A 456 -29.82 -23.17 8.16
C ASP A 456 -28.34 -23.52 8.30
N GLN A 457 -27.47 -22.72 7.69
CA GLN A 457 -26.03 -22.84 7.84
C GLN A 457 -25.50 -22.19 9.13
N GLY A 458 -26.31 -21.49 9.93
CA GLY A 458 -25.85 -20.77 11.12
C GLY A 458 -25.27 -19.38 10.83
N LEU A 459 -25.62 -18.79 9.68
CA LEU A 459 -25.29 -17.40 9.35
C LEU A 459 -26.51 -16.50 9.60
N ARG A 460 -26.26 -15.25 9.96
CA ARG A 460 -27.27 -14.21 10.22
C ARG A 460 -26.99 -13.03 9.32
N LEU A 461 -28.04 -12.55 8.66
CA LEU A 461 -28.02 -11.30 7.92
C LEU A 461 -27.80 -10.17 8.93
N ILE A 462 -26.80 -9.33 8.68
CA ILE A 462 -26.46 -8.19 9.55
C ILE A 462 -26.62 -6.85 8.86
N ASP A 463 -26.67 -6.85 7.54
CA ASP A 463 -26.76 -5.67 6.70
C ASP A 463 -27.45 -6.03 5.38
N LEU A 464 -28.28 -5.13 4.84
CA LEU A 464 -29.19 -5.34 3.73
C LEU A 464 -29.21 -4.12 2.83
N GLU A 465 -29.00 -4.34 1.53
CA GLU A 465 -29.03 -3.27 0.54
C GLU A 465 -30.12 -3.48 -0.50
N THR A 466 -30.79 -2.42 -0.95
CA THR A 466 -31.81 -2.54 -2.00
C THR A 466 -31.79 -1.51 -3.12
N TYR A 467 -31.79 -2.01 -4.36
CA TYR A 467 -31.64 -1.19 -5.56
C TYR A 467 -32.50 -1.70 -6.72
N THR A 468 -32.41 -1.06 -7.88
CA THR A 468 -33.15 -1.46 -9.08
C THR A 468 -32.21 -1.72 -10.24
N VAL A 469 -32.40 -2.84 -10.94
CA VAL A 469 -31.70 -3.19 -12.18
C VAL A 469 -32.76 -3.45 -13.25
N ASN A 470 -32.72 -2.69 -14.35
CA ASN A 470 -33.69 -2.81 -15.45
C ASN A 470 -35.16 -2.75 -15.00
N GLY A 471 -35.47 -1.92 -14.00
CA GLY A 471 -36.83 -1.77 -13.46
C GLY A 471 -37.24 -2.85 -12.44
N GLU A 472 -36.40 -3.85 -12.19
CA GLU A 472 -36.64 -4.89 -11.19
C GLU A 472 -35.89 -4.56 -9.89
N ARG A 473 -36.61 -4.63 -8.76
CA ARG A 473 -36.04 -4.48 -7.42
C ARG A 473 -35.11 -5.65 -7.12
N LYS A 474 -33.87 -5.33 -6.75
CA LYS A 474 -32.84 -6.27 -6.36
C LYS A 474 -32.43 -6.07 -4.90
N TRP A 475 -31.95 -7.15 -4.29
CA TRP A 475 -31.51 -7.20 -2.90
C TRP A 475 -30.08 -7.73 -2.79
N ALA A 476 -29.36 -7.22 -1.80
CA ALA A 476 -28.03 -7.64 -1.41
C ALA A 476 -27.97 -7.78 0.12
N GLY A 477 -27.13 -8.68 0.63
CA GLY A 477 -27.03 -8.91 2.06
C GLY A 477 -25.65 -9.41 2.47
N ALA A 478 -25.18 -8.90 3.61
CA ALA A 478 -23.99 -9.40 4.30
C ALA A 478 -24.40 -10.28 5.47
N PHE A 479 -23.75 -11.44 5.59
CA PHE A 479 -24.07 -12.44 6.61
C PHE A 479 -22.84 -12.81 7.41
N ILE A 480 -23.00 -13.01 8.72
CA ILE A 480 -21.93 -13.51 9.60
C ILE A 480 -22.42 -14.68 10.45
N GLU A 481 -21.48 -15.51 10.91
CA GLU A 481 -21.73 -16.57 11.86
C GLU A 481 -22.26 -16.03 13.18
N SER A 482 -23.47 -16.45 13.55
CA SER A 482 -24.08 -16.08 14.81
C SER A 482 -25.21 -17.04 15.17
N ASN A 483 -25.37 -17.25 16.48
CA ASN A 483 -26.46 -18.06 17.03
C ASN A 483 -27.64 -17.20 17.50
N GLU A 484 -27.54 -15.87 17.38
CA GLU A 484 -28.62 -14.95 17.78
C GLU A 484 -29.89 -15.24 16.96
N PRO A 485 -31.09 -15.24 17.58
CA PRO A 485 -32.33 -15.19 16.84
C PRO A 485 -32.35 -13.96 15.94
N TYR A 486 -32.92 -14.06 14.76
CA TYR A 486 -33.00 -12.93 13.84
C TYR A 486 -34.28 -12.97 13.00
N ALA A 487 -34.69 -11.80 12.52
CA ALA A 487 -35.86 -11.64 11.69
C ALA A 487 -35.62 -10.55 10.65
N MET A 488 -36.32 -10.65 9.52
CA MET A 488 -36.33 -9.63 8.48
C MET A 488 -37.77 -9.35 8.06
N TRP A 489 -38.12 -8.08 7.93
CA TRP A 489 -39.40 -7.63 7.38
C TRP A 489 -39.18 -6.56 6.33
N ARG A 490 -39.98 -6.58 5.25
CA ARG A 490 -39.82 -5.68 4.10
C ARG A 490 -41.15 -5.39 3.41
N ASN A 491 -41.17 -4.37 2.55
CA ASN A 491 -42.33 -3.87 1.80
C ASN A 491 -43.40 -3.17 2.68
N PHE A 492 -43.02 -2.67 3.86
CA PHE A 492 -43.95 -2.01 4.78
C PHE A 492 -44.13 -0.53 4.42
N THR A 493 -45.35 0.00 4.58
CA THR A 493 -45.53 1.45 4.66
C THR A 493 -44.86 1.99 5.92
N SER A 494 -44.62 3.31 5.99
CA SER A 494 -44.02 3.92 7.19
C SER A 494 -44.75 3.53 8.48
N SER A 495 -46.09 3.60 8.50
CA SER A 495 -46.90 3.24 9.68
C SER A 495 -46.80 1.76 10.04
N ALA A 496 -46.95 0.88 9.05
CA ALA A 496 -46.89 -0.55 9.29
C ALA A 496 -45.49 -0.98 9.78
N PHE A 497 -44.43 -0.32 9.30
CA PHE A 497 -43.07 -0.60 9.75
C PHE A 497 -42.87 -0.18 11.22
N SER A 498 -43.46 0.95 11.64
CA SER A 498 -43.47 1.33 13.06
C SER A 498 -44.20 0.29 13.92
N ASP A 499 -45.39 -0.16 13.49
CA ASP A 499 -46.15 -1.19 14.21
C ASP A 499 -45.33 -2.48 14.34
N LYS A 500 -44.67 -2.90 13.24
CA LYS A 500 -43.80 -4.08 13.25
C LYS A 500 -42.58 -3.90 14.16
N HIS A 501 -41.95 -2.74 14.16
CA HIS A 501 -40.82 -2.45 15.03
C HIS A 501 -41.21 -2.56 16.52
N PHE A 502 -42.36 -2.03 16.92
CA PHE A 502 -42.88 -2.20 18.29
C PHE A 502 -43.17 -3.67 18.62
N GLU A 503 -43.80 -4.40 17.70
CA GLU A 503 -44.05 -5.84 17.86
C GLU A 503 -42.75 -6.64 18.07
N MET A 504 -41.70 -6.34 17.30
CA MET A 504 -40.40 -7.00 17.43
C MET A 504 -39.72 -6.65 18.76
N ALA A 505 -39.81 -5.38 19.20
CA ALA A 505 -39.27 -4.95 20.49
C ALA A 505 -39.96 -5.64 21.68
N GLU A 506 -41.29 -5.85 21.62
CA GLU A 506 -42.03 -6.63 22.63
C GLU A 506 -41.56 -8.11 22.70
N GLN A 507 -41.03 -8.63 21.59
CA GLN A 507 -40.48 -9.98 21.49
C GLN A 507 -38.98 -10.05 21.86
N GLY A 508 -38.38 -8.93 22.29
CA GLY A 508 -36.97 -8.87 22.68
C GLY A 508 -35.99 -8.73 21.50
N TYR A 509 -36.47 -8.32 20.33
CA TYR A 509 -35.63 -8.08 19.17
C TYR A 509 -35.30 -6.59 19.01
N LYS A 510 -34.02 -6.29 18.73
CA LYS A 510 -33.56 -4.97 18.32
C LYS A 510 -33.43 -4.90 16.80
N LEU A 511 -33.85 -3.78 16.21
CA LEU A 511 -33.53 -3.46 14.81
C LEU A 511 -32.00 -3.24 14.72
N ILE A 512 -31.32 -3.64 13.66
CA ILE A 512 -29.87 -3.40 13.53
C ILE A 512 -29.49 -2.69 12.24
N ASP A 513 -30.39 -2.70 11.26
CA ASP A 513 -30.22 -2.15 9.93
C ASP A 513 -31.63 -1.89 9.35
N VAL A 514 -31.79 -0.82 8.55
CA VAL A 514 -33.08 -0.37 8.01
C VAL A 514 -33.00 0.22 6.60
N GLU A 515 -33.56 -0.47 5.62
CA GLU A 515 -33.59 0.08 4.26
C GLU A 515 -34.86 0.87 3.90
N THR A 516 -34.73 1.91 3.06
CA THR A 516 -35.89 2.58 2.44
C THR A 516 -35.84 2.80 0.92
N TYR A 517 -36.96 2.51 0.27
CA TYR A 517 -37.08 2.62 -1.19
C TYR A 517 -38.46 3.02 -1.65
N VAL A 518 -38.57 3.45 -2.91
CA VAL A 518 -39.87 3.72 -3.55
C VAL A 518 -40.30 2.51 -4.37
N ASP A 519 -41.52 2.04 -4.10
CA ASP A 519 -42.23 1.05 -4.90
C ASP A 519 -43.53 1.66 -5.44
N GLY A 520 -43.62 1.80 -6.77
CA GLY A 520 -44.64 2.61 -7.42
C GLY A 520 -44.60 4.06 -6.94
N THR A 521 -45.64 4.48 -6.20
CA THR A 521 -45.74 5.82 -5.59
C THR A 521 -45.55 5.82 -4.08
N THR A 522 -45.29 4.66 -3.49
CA THR A 522 -45.26 4.48 -2.04
C THR A 522 -43.84 4.23 -1.57
N ARG A 523 -43.38 5.01 -0.59
CA ARG A 523 -42.15 4.71 0.13
C ARG A 523 -42.37 3.49 1.03
N LYS A 524 -41.49 2.51 0.86
CA LYS A 524 -41.43 1.26 1.59
C LYS A 524 -40.21 1.22 2.50
N TRP A 525 -40.31 0.36 3.50
CA TRP A 525 -39.28 0.13 4.50
C TRP A 525 -39.02 -1.38 4.63
N ALA A 526 -37.76 -1.72 4.82
CA ALA A 526 -37.30 -3.01 5.25
C ALA A 526 -36.39 -2.86 6.46
N GLY A 527 -36.11 -3.96 7.16
CA GLY A 527 -35.19 -3.94 8.28
C GLY A 527 -34.83 -5.34 8.77
N ILE A 528 -33.72 -5.38 9.49
CA ILE A 528 -33.18 -6.59 10.11
C ILE A 528 -33.26 -6.44 11.63
N TRP A 529 -33.67 -7.50 12.30
CA TRP A 529 -33.73 -7.56 13.75
C TRP A 529 -32.89 -8.71 14.32
N LEU A 530 -32.22 -8.49 15.45
CA LEU A 530 -31.54 -9.51 16.26
C LEU A 530 -32.17 -9.66 17.64
N GLY A 531 -32.22 -10.87 18.18
CA GLY A 531 -32.92 -11.26 19.41
C GLY A 531 -32.31 -10.80 20.74
N SER A 532 -31.50 -9.73 20.74
CA SER A 532 -30.77 -9.24 21.91
C SER A 532 -30.86 -7.72 22.05
N GLY A 533 -31.84 -7.24 22.80
CA GLY A 533 -31.92 -5.84 23.27
C GLY A 533 -33.14 -5.07 22.78
N SER A 534 -33.10 -3.75 22.97
CA SER A 534 -34.13 -2.82 22.52
C SER A 534 -33.48 -1.57 21.96
N ASN A 535 -34.10 -0.96 20.97
CA ASN A 535 -33.62 0.26 20.34
C ASN A 535 -34.77 1.15 19.89
N LEU A 536 -34.42 2.34 19.42
CA LEU A 536 -35.36 3.33 18.91
C LEU A 536 -35.15 3.51 17.41
N LEU A 537 -36.24 3.78 16.72
CA LEU A 537 -36.22 4.18 15.31
C LEU A 537 -36.83 5.57 15.16
N ASN A 538 -36.09 6.50 14.56
CA ASN A 538 -36.58 7.83 14.24
C ASN A 538 -36.35 8.14 12.75
N ARG A 539 -37.35 8.71 12.07
CA ARG A 539 -37.37 8.84 10.60
C ARG A 539 -38.03 10.14 10.15
N ASN A 540 -37.74 10.55 8.91
CA ASN A 540 -38.30 11.72 8.22
C ASN A 540 -37.86 13.09 8.77
N TYR A 541 -36.69 13.15 9.38
CA TYR A 541 -36.12 14.40 9.90
C TYR A 541 -35.42 15.20 8.80
N SER A 542 -35.41 16.53 8.89
CA SER A 542 -34.41 17.32 8.17
C SER A 542 -33.03 17.08 8.79
N GLU A 543 -31.94 17.44 8.10
CA GLU A 543 -30.61 17.28 8.68
C GLU A 543 -30.43 18.06 9.99
N ALA A 544 -30.95 19.28 10.05
CA ALA A 544 -30.89 20.11 11.26
C ALA A 544 -31.67 19.48 12.41
N ASP A 545 -32.91 19.05 12.16
CA ASP A 545 -33.73 18.41 13.19
C ASP A 545 -33.15 17.05 13.63
N PHE A 546 -32.45 16.35 12.73
CA PHE A 546 -31.79 15.08 13.05
C PHE A 546 -30.56 15.29 13.94
N LYS A 547 -29.79 16.37 13.73
CA LYS A 547 -28.69 16.76 14.65
C LYS A 547 -29.22 17.16 16.03
N ASP A 548 -30.35 17.86 16.10
CA ASP A 548 -30.99 18.20 17.37
C ASP A 548 -31.53 16.94 18.08
N LEU A 549 -32.10 16.01 17.30
CA LEU A 549 -32.53 14.71 17.78
C LEU A 549 -31.35 13.90 18.32
N GLN A 550 -30.21 13.87 17.62
CA GLN A 550 -29.00 13.18 18.05
C GLN A 550 -28.54 13.67 19.43
N GLN A 551 -28.41 14.98 19.63
CA GLN A 551 -28.05 15.56 20.93
C GLN A 551 -29.07 15.18 22.02
N THR A 552 -30.36 15.16 21.66
CA THR A 552 -31.42 14.73 22.58
C THR A 552 -31.26 13.25 22.93
N ARG A 553 -30.96 12.37 21.97
CA ARG A 553 -30.75 10.93 22.19
C ARG A 553 -29.52 10.67 23.05
N GLU A 554 -28.42 11.34 22.75
CA GLU A 554 -27.18 11.27 23.53
C GLU A 554 -27.41 11.60 25.01
N SER A 555 -28.17 12.67 25.29
CA SER A 555 -28.53 13.10 26.64
C SER A 555 -29.43 12.12 27.42
N ASN A 556 -30.01 11.14 26.72
CA ASN A 556 -30.85 10.08 27.28
C ASN A 556 -30.19 8.70 27.19
N ASP A 557 -28.85 8.65 27.06
CA ASP A 557 -28.05 7.42 26.98
C ASP A 557 -28.37 6.52 25.77
N TYR A 558 -28.85 7.12 24.67
CA TYR A 558 -28.99 6.44 23.38
C TYR A 558 -27.89 6.88 22.42
N ARG A 559 -27.47 5.95 21.56
CA ARG A 559 -26.44 6.15 20.54
C ARG A 559 -26.89 5.58 19.21
N LEU A 560 -26.64 6.31 18.15
CA LEU A 560 -26.83 5.94 16.76
C LEU A 560 -25.97 4.72 16.44
N ILE A 561 -26.56 3.78 15.71
CA ILE A 561 -25.89 2.55 15.29
C ILE A 561 -25.93 2.38 13.78
N ASP A 562 -26.88 3.06 13.14
CA ASP A 562 -27.24 2.93 11.74
C ASP A 562 -28.04 4.18 11.32
N ILE A 563 -27.80 4.67 10.11
CA ILE A 563 -28.30 5.89 9.50
C ILE A 563 -28.77 5.64 8.07
N GLU A 564 -29.83 6.36 7.71
CA GLU A 564 -30.44 6.25 6.39
C GLU A 564 -30.75 7.61 5.80
N THR A 565 -30.42 7.81 4.53
CA THR A 565 -30.72 9.04 3.80
C THR A 565 -31.54 8.85 2.54
N TYR A 566 -32.61 9.64 2.41
CA TYR A 566 -33.53 9.50 1.28
C TYR A 566 -34.25 10.80 0.95
N THR A 567 -34.91 10.85 -0.21
CA THR A 567 -35.63 12.05 -0.65
C THR A 567 -37.15 11.89 -0.52
N ILE A 568 -37.81 12.95 -0.03
CA ILE A 568 -39.26 13.14 -0.15
C ILE A 568 -39.48 14.44 -0.92
N GLY A 569 -39.90 14.32 -2.17
CA GLY A 569 -39.90 15.45 -3.10
C GLY A 569 -38.46 15.95 -3.32
N SER A 570 -38.24 17.25 -3.16
CA SER A 570 -36.91 17.87 -3.28
C SER A 570 -36.12 17.92 -1.97
N TYR A 571 -36.64 17.31 -0.89
CA TYR A 571 -36.04 17.40 0.44
C TYR A 571 -35.38 16.09 0.84
N ARG A 572 -34.11 16.14 1.20
CA ARG A 572 -33.42 15.05 1.87
C ARG A 572 -33.97 14.86 3.28
N LYS A 573 -34.09 13.61 3.68
CA LYS A 573 -34.66 13.14 4.93
C LYS A 573 -33.73 12.11 5.55
N TRP A 574 -33.71 12.11 6.87
CA TRP A 574 -32.85 11.27 7.68
C TRP A 574 -33.68 10.32 8.51
N ALA A 575 -33.18 9.10 8.60
CA ALA A 575 -33.61 8.08 9.53
C ALA A 575 -32.39 7.57 10.32
N GLY A 576 -32.65 7.02 11.49
CA GLY A 576 -31.59 6.48 12.33
C GLY A 576 -32.12 5.53 13.40
N VAL A 577 -31.29 4.55 13.69
CA VAL A 577 -31.52 3.50 14.68
C VAL A 577 -30.63 3.75 15.89
N TRP A 578 -31.22 3.77 17.09
CA TRP A 578 -30.53 4.19 18.31
C TRP A 578 -30.57 3.10 19.37
N GLU A 579 -29.43 2.65 19.88
CA GLU A 579 -29.36 1.70 20.97
C GLU A 579 -29.00 2.37 22.30
N ALA A 580 -29.48 1.81 23.41
CA ALA A 580 -29.09 2.26 24.74
C ALA A 580 -27.71 1.69 25.08
N THR A 581 -26.68 2.54 25.08
CA THR A 581 -25.30 2.13 25.36
C THR A 581 -24.52 3.29 26.00
N PRO A 582 -23.62 3.00 26.96
CA PRO A 582 -22.79 4.03 27.59
C PRO A 582 -21.61 4.48 26.72
N GLN A 583 -21.36 3.82 25.58
CA GLN A 583 -20.24 4.15 24.69
C GLN A 583 -20.51 5.46 23.95
N ASP A 584 -19.50 6.30 23.77
CA ASP A 584 -19.70 7.57 23.06
C ASP A 584 -19.82 7.35 21.55
N GLU A 585 -20.78 8.05 20.96
CA GLU A 585 -21.02 8.10 19.51
C GLU A 585 -20.46 9.39 18.94
N HIS A 586 -20.01 9.32 17.70
CA HIS A 586 -19.66 10.49 16.92
C HIS A 586 -20.35 10.40 15.57
N PHE A 587 -21.29 11.30 15.30
CA PHE A 587 -21.93 11.42 14.00
C PHE A 587 -21.33 12.59 13.20
N ARG A 588 -21.05 12.38 11.92
CA ARG A 588 -20.71 13.43 10.97
C ARG A 588 -21.60 13.29 9.74
N THR A 589 -21.98 14.42 9.15
CA THR A 589 -22.85 14.50 7.97
C THR A 589 -22.47 15.71 7.13
N ASP A 590 -22.86 15.70 5.86
CA ASP A 590 -22.65 16.75 4.87
C ASP A 590 -21.16 17.10 4.71
N LYS A 591 -20.32 16.09 4.79
CA LYS A 591 -18.88 16.20 4.54
C LYS A 591 -18.59 15.72 3.13
N LYS A 592 -17.66 16.38 2.45
CA LYS A 592 -17.04 15.77 1.28
C LYS A 592 -16.34 14.50 1.73
N MET A 593 -16.29 13.49 0.89
CA MET A 593 -15.70 12.20 1.25
C MET A 593 -14.27 12.32 1.78
N CYS A 594 -13.37 12.97 1.04
CA CYS A 594 -11.98 13.08 1.50
C CYS A 594 -11.83 13.96 2.75
N ASP A 595 -12.71 14.94 2.94
CA ASP A 595 -12.76 15.69 4.20
C ASP A 595 -13.22 14.80 5.36
N LEU A 596 -14.20 13.91 5.13
CA LEU A 596 -14.70 12.97 6.13
C LEU A 596 -13.59 11.99 6.53
N ILE A 597 -12.88 11.43 5.56
CA ILE A 597 -11.82 10.46 5.79
C ILE A 597 -10.62 11.12 6.49
N ASN A 598 -9.98 12.08 5.84
CA ASN A 598 -8.69 12.60 6.29
C ASN A 598 -8.81 13.41 7.60
N ASN A 599 -9.92 14.12 7.82
CA ASN A 599 -10.07 14.99 8.99
C ASN A 599 -10.88 14.38 10.14
N TYR A 600 -11.68 13.33 9.88
CA TYR A 600 -12.51 12.72 10.93
C TYR A 600 -12.22 11.24 11.09
N HIS A 601 -12.29 10.43 10.04
CA HIS A 601 -12.08 8.99 10.17
C HIS A 601 -10.70 8.69 10.76
N ASP A 602 -9.63 9.28 10.22
CA ASP A 602 -8.26 8.99 10.69
C ASP A 602 -8.01 9.51 12.11
N GLY A 603 -8.55 10.69 12.44
CA GLY A 603 -8.47 11.26 13.79
C GLY A 603 -9.25 10.41 14.81
N PHE A 604 -10.48 10.03 14.47
CA PHE A 604 -11.31 9.17 15.32
C PHE A 604 -10.72 7.78 15.49
N LYS A 605 -10.13 7.24 14.44
CA LYS A 605 -9.38 5.99 14.48
C LYS A 605 -8.17 6.09 15.39
N ALA A 606 -7.44 7.21 15.35
CA ALA A 606 -6.33 7.47 16.28
C ALA A 606 -6.79 7.52 17.74
N ASP A 607 -8.02 7.93 18.01
CA ASP A 607 -8.63 7.92 19.33
C ASP A 607 -9.30 6.58 19.71
N GLY A 608 -9.20 5.54 18.88
CA GLY A 608 -9.78 4.22 19.17
C GLY A 608 -11.27 4.07 18.82
N LYS A 609 -11.84 5.00 18.05
CA LYS A 609 -13.25 4.97 17.62
C LYS A 609 -13.45 4.19 16.32
N GLU A 610 -14.35 3.23 16.36
CA GLU A 610 -14.69 2.33 15.25
C GLU A 610 -15.76 2.96 14.35
N LEU A 611 -15.59 2.91 13.02
CA LEU A 611 -16.64 3.26 12.06
C LEU A 611 -17.71 2.15 12.04
N LEU A 612 -18.96 2.51 12.28
CA LEU A 612 -20.06 1.55 12.31
C LEU A 612 -20.83 1.49 11.01
N ASP A 613 -21.05 2.67 10.44
CA ASP A 613 -21.96 2.87 9.33
C ASP A 613 -21.55 4.13 8.56
N LEU A 614 -21.77 4.12 7.24
CA LEU A 614 -21.33 5.13 6.28
C LEU A 614 -22.35 5.27 5.16
N GLU A 615 -22.83 6.49 4.96
CA GLU A 615 -23.84 6.82 3.96
C GLU A 615 -23.30 7.76 2.88
N ARG A 616 -23.58 7.48 1.60
CA ARG A 616 -23.09 8.28 0.45
C ARG A 616 -24.24 8.79 -0.42
N TYR A 617 -24.29 10.11 -0.69
CA TYR A 617 -25.49 10.71 -1.27
C TYR A 617 -25.38 12.02 -2.06
#